data_AF-A0A5B7V9I1-F1
#
_entry.id   AF-A0A5B7V9I1-F1
#
_cell.length_a   1.000
_cell.length_b   1.000
_cell.length_c   1.000
_cell.angle_alpha   90.00
_cell.angle_beta   90.00
_cell.angle_gamma   90.00
#
_symmetry.space_group_name_H-M   'P 1'
#
loop_
_entity.id
_entity.type
_entity.pdbx_description
1 polymer ?
#
loop_
_entity_poly.entity_id
_entity_poly.type
_entity_poly.pdbx_seq_one_letter_code
_entity_poly.pdbx_strand_id
1 'polypeptide(L)'
;MRPEFGCAIHNLVFAPVNATTAGLMEQAVHEALERWEPRVEVDSVTVQGDEANTARVYISIWYHARNSNDPRNLVFPFYTIPAHAPEIP
;
A
#
# COMPACT_ATOMS: atom_id res chain seq x y z
N MET A 1 11.28 14.14 -15.02
CA MET A 1 10.61 13.96 -13.71
C MET A 1 9.11 13.92 -13.96
N ARG A 2 8.35 13.06 -13.26
CA ARG A 2 6.88 12.94 -13.40
C ARG A 2 6.20 13.69 -12.24
N PRO A 3 5.83 14.97 -12.40
CA PRO A 3 5.30 15.79 -11.30
C PRO A 3 3.92 15.32 -10.80
N GLU A 4 3.17 14.58 -11.61
CA GLU A 4 1.84 14.07 -11.23
C GLU A 4 1.89 12.71 -10.51
N PHE A 5 3.06 12.08 -10.44
CA PHE A 5 3.21 10.78 -9.79
C PHE A 5 3.08 10.91 -8.27
N GLY A 6 2.12 10.19 -7.69
CA GLY A 6 1.90 10.17 -6.24
C GLY A 6 0.44 9.96 -5.87
N CYS A 7 0.15 10.18 -4.59
CA CYS A 7 -1.20 10.12 -4.03
C CYS A 7 -1.55 11.48 -3.41
N ALA A 8 -2.75 11.99 -3.71
CA ALA A 8 -3.24 13.28 -3.22
C ALA A 8 -3.51 13.30 -1.71
N ILE A 9 -3.39 12.16 -1.02
CA ILE A 9 -3.57 12.05 0.43
C ILE A 9 -2.67 12.99 1.24
N HIS A 10 -1.52 13.38 0.69
CA HIS A 10 -0.60 14.33 1.32
C HIS A 10 -1.26 15.70 1.57
N ASN A 11 -2.29 16.06 0.80
CA ASN A 11 -3.06 17.29 1.02
C ASN A 11 -3.96 17.22 2.26
N LEU A 12 -4.18 16.02 2.81
CA LEU A 12 -5.10 15.77 3.92
C LEU A 12 -4.37 15.55 5.25
N VAL A 13 -3.03 15.68 5.30
CA VAL A 13 -2.20 15.45 6.50
C VAL A 13 -2.61 16.35 7.68
N PHE A 14 -3.09 17.56 7.40
CA PHE A 14 -3.53 18.52 8.41
C PHE A 14 -5.05 18.65 8.52
N ALA A 15 -5.80 17.82 7.78
CA ALA A 15 -7.24 17.80 7.87
C ALA A 15 -7.68 17.11 9.18
N PRO A 16 -8.81 17.52 9.78
CA PRO A 16 -9.32 16.87 10.99
C PRO A 16 -9.63 15.39 10.70
N VAL A 17 -9.25 14.49 11.60
CA VAL A 17 -9.55 13.05 11.48
C VAL A 17 -11.02 12.81 11.81
N ASN A 18 -11.88 12.97 10.80
CA ASN A 18 -13.31 12.71 10.86
C ASN A 18 -13.75 11.84 9.67
N ALA A 19 -15.00 11.38 9.68
CA ALA A 19 -15.53 10.49 8.64
C ALA A 19 -15.44 11.08 7.23
N THR A 20 -15.60 12.39 7.09
CA THR A 20 -15.49 13.07 5.79
C THR A 20 -14.06 13.01 5.26
N THR A 21 -13.09 13.35 6.10
CA THR A 21 -11.67 13.29 5.74
C THR A 21 -11.23 11.85 5.47
N ALA A 22 -11.72 10.87 6.23
CA ALA A 22 -11.47 9.46 5.98
C ALA A 22 -11.95 9.04 4.57
N GLY A 23 -13.19 9.39 4.18
CA GLY A 23 -13.70 9.09 2.83
C GLY A 23 -12.91 9.79 1.72
N LEU A 24 -12.46 11.03 1.94
CA LEU A 24 -11.59 11.73 0.99
C LEU A 24 -10.21 11.05 0.85
N MET A 25 -9.67 10.53 1.95
CA MET A 25 -8.42 9.74 1.94
C MET A 25 -8.61 8.41 1.20
N GLU A 26 -9.72 7.70 1.44
CA GLU A 26 -10.08 6.46 0.73
C GLU A 26 -10.12 6.69 -0.78
N GLN A 27 -10.85 7.71 -1.22
CA GLN A 27 -10.97 8.04 -2.64
C GLN A 27 -9.61 8.42 -3.26
N ALA A 28 -8.83 9.27 -2.58
CA ALA A 28 -7.52 9.70 -3.07
C ALA A 28 -6.52 8.53 -3.21
N VAL A 29 -6.58 7.56 -2.30
CA VAL A 29 -5.76 6.33 -2.37
C VAL A 29 -6.25 5.42 -3.49
N HIS A 30 -7.57 5.23 -3.62
CA HIS A 30 -8.15 4.42 -4.68
C HIS A 30 -7.78 4.95 -6.08
N GLU A 31 -7.99 6.24 -6.34
CA GLU A 31 -7.66 6.87 -7.62
C GLU A 31 -6.15 6.80 -7.94
N ALA A 32 -5.30 6.95 -6.93
CA ALA A 32 -3.86 6.85 -7.10
C ALA A 32 -3.44 5.43 -7.48
N LEU A 33 -3.99 4.41 -6.82
CA LEU A 33 -3.70 3.00 -7.13
C LEU A 33 -4.21 2.62 -8.51
N GLU A 34 -5.43 3.02 -8.87
CA GLU A 34 -5.99 2.75 -10.20
C GLU A 34 -5.17 3.40 -11.32
N ARG A 35 -4.70 4.63 -11.11
CA ARG A 35 -3.91 5.38 -12.11
C ARG A 35 -2.49 4.87 -12.25
N TRP A 36 -1.85 4.52 -11.14
CA TRP A 36 -0.41 4.26 -11.10
C TRP A 36 -0.04 2.78 -11.01
N GLU A 37 -0.93 1.91 -10.55
CA GLU A 37 -0.68 0.48 -10.35
C GLU A 37 -1.64 -0.42 -11.16
N PRO A 38 -1.48 -0.51 -12.50
CA PRO A 38 -2.35 -1.32 -13.36
C PRO A 38 -2.21 -2.83 -13.15
N ARG A 39 -1.27 -3.26 -12.31
CA ARG A 39 -0.96 -4.68 -12.01
C ARG A 39 -1.86 -5.25 -10.92
N VAL A 40 -2.49 -4.39 -10.12
CA VAL A 40 -3.38 -4.80 -9.04
C VAL A 40 -4.79 -4.31 -9.34
N GLU A 41 -5.77 -5.06 -8.88
CA GLU A 41 -7.16 -4.64 -8.85
C GLU A 41 -7.53 -4.45 -7.38
N VAL A 42 -7.98 -3.24 -7.04
CA VAL A 42 -8.26 -2.83 -5.66
C VAL A 42 -9.67 -3.27 -5.32
N ASP A 43 -9.80 -4.16 -4.36
CA ASP A 43 -11.09 -4.67 -3.87
C ASP A 43 -11.72 -3.69 -2.88
N SER A 44 -10.90 -3.11 -1.99
CA SER A 44 -11.37 -2.17 -0.98
C SER A 44 -10.23 -1.32 -0.43
N VAL A 45 -10.52 -0.05 -0.18
CA VAL A 45 -9.67 0.84 0.63
C VAL A 45 -10.51 1.29 1.82
N THR A 46 -10.00 1.13 3.02
CA THR A 46 -10.66 1.58 4.25
C THR A 46 -9.72 2.44 5.07
N VAL A 47 -10.22 3.58 5.54
CA VAL A 47 -9.47 4.51 6.37
C VAL A 47 -10.11 4.60 7.75
N GLN A 48 -9.33 4.34 8.78
CA GLN A 48 -9.78 4.34 10.16
C GLN A 48 -8.87 5.21 11.02
N GLY A 49 -9.45 6.17 11.74
CA GLY A 49 -8.74 6.91 12.77
C GLY A 49 -8.38 6.00 13.94
N ASP A 50 -7.26 6.28 14.58
CA ASP A 50 -6.87 5.58 15.81
C ASP A 50 -7.53 6.22 17.04
N GLU A 51 -8.29 5.41 17.78
CA GLU A 51 -8.97 5.83 19.01
C GLU A 51 -7.99 6.26 20.11
N ALA A 52 -6.79 5.66 20.15
CA ALA A 52 -5.77 5.99 21.14
C ALA A 52 -4.92 7.21 20.77
N ASN A 53 -4.85 7.56 19.47
CA ASN A 53 -4.06 8.67 18.98
C ASN A 53 -4.76 9.36 17.79
N THR A 54 -5.38 10.50 18.07
CA THR A 54 -6.12 11.31 17.07
C THR A 54 -5.25 11.85 15.94
N ALA A 55 -3.92 11.81 16.05
CA ALA A 55 -2.99 12.19 14.98
C ALA A 55 -2.59 11.00 14.08
N ARG A 56 -3.11 9.80 14.33
CA ARG A 56 -2.81 8.59 13.56
C ARG A 56 -4.05 8.09 12.82
N VAL A 57 -3.82 7.67 11.59
CA VAL A 57 -4.82 7.07 10.71
C VAL A 57 -4.25 5.79 10.11
N TYR A 58 -5.05 4.74 10.10
CA TYR A 58 -4.77 3.47 9.46
C TYR A 58 -5.46 3.40 8.10
N ILE A 59 -4.71 2.98 7.09
CA ILE A 59 -5.21 2.79 5.73
C ILE A 59 -5.03 1.32 5.38
N SER A 60 -6.13 0.60 5.28
CA SER A 60 -6.17 -0.80 4.91
C SER A 60 -6.53 -0.91 3.44
N ILE A 61 -5.68 -1.57 2.65
CA ILE A 61 -5.88 -1.75 1.21
C ILE A 61 -5.98 -3.25 0.94
N TRP A 62 -7.15 -3.67 0.50
CA TRP A 62 -7.40 -5.02 0.00
C TRP A 62 -7.34 -4.97 -1.51
N TYR A 63 -6.51 -5.83 -2.08
CA TYR A 63 -6.32 -5.93 -3.52
C TYR A 63 -5.96 -7.36 -3.88
N HIS A 64 -6.16 -7.68 -5.15
CA HIS A 64 -5.63 -8.87 -5.76
C HIS A 64 -4.74 -8.50 -6.95
N ALA A 65 -3.71 -9.30 -7.18
CA ALA A 65 -2.89 -9.15 -8.37
C ALA A 65 -3.71 -9.55 -9.59
N ARG A 66 -3.75 -8.70 -10.62
CA ARG A 66 -4.34 -9.07 -11.90
C ARG A 66 -3.54 -10.24 -12.44
N ASN A 67 -4.22 -11.36 -12.72
CA ASN A 67 -3.59 -12.63 -13.08
C ASN A 67 -3.06 -12.64 -14.53
N SER A 68 -2.23 -11.65 -14.85
CA SER A 68 -1.41 -11.60 -16.05
C SER A 68 0.02 -11.82 -15.60
N ASN A 69 0.64 -12.87 -16.12
CA ASN A 69 2.08 -13.08 -16.08
C ASN A 69 2.78 -11.81 -16.65
N ASP A 70 3.10 -10.85 -15.79
CA ASP A 70 3.83 -9.63 -16.16
C ASP A 70 5.32 -10.00 -16.29
N PRO A 71 5.99 -9.77 -17.43
CA PRO A 71 7.44 -9.98 -17.57
C PRO A 71 8.29 -9.14 -16.59
N ARG A 72 7.67 -8.19 -15.86
CA ARG A 72 8.28 -7.38 -14.80
C ARG A 72 8.02 -7.93 -13.40
N ASN A 73 7.44 -9.12 -13.27
CA ASN A 73 7.39 -9.83 -12.00
C ASN A 73 8.82 -10.25 -11.62
N LEU A 74 9.46 -9.44 -10.78
CA LEU A 74 10.79 -9.73 -10.26
C LEU A 74 10.62 -10.65 -9.03
N VAL A 75 10.38 -11.93 -9.29
CA VAL A 75 10.55 -12.97 -8.27
C VAL A 75 12.05 -13.06 -8.00
N PHE A 76 12.50 -12.44 -6.93
CA PHE A 76 13.85 -12.65 -6.41
C PHE A 76 13.78 -13.78 -5.37
N PRO A 77 14.12 -15.03 -5.72
CA PRO A 77 14.20 -16.09 -4.72
C PRO A 77 15.41 -15.80 -3.82
N PHE A 78 15.16 -15.38 -2.59
CA PHE A 78 16.16 -15.56 -1.54
C PHE A 78 16.29 -17.05 -1.30
N TYR A 79 17.29 -17.67 -1.94
CA TYR A 79 17.87 -18.89 -1.40
C TYR A 79 18.55 -18.50 -0.10
N THR A 80 17.90 -18.77 1.04
CA THR A 80 18.62 -18.87 2.30
C THR A 80 19.54 -20.07 2.16
N ILE A 81 20.84 -19.81 2.04
CA ILE A 81 21.85 -20.86 2.18
C ILE A 81 21.59 -21.48 3.56
N PRO A 82 21.29 -22.79 3.66
CA PRO A 82 21.20 -23.44 4.96
C PRO A 82 22.51 -23.17 5.69
N ALA A 83 22.43 -22.66 6.92
CA ALA A 83 23.62 -22.53 7.74
C ALA A 83 24.30 -23.90 7.81
N HIS A 84 25.55 -23.98 7.36
CA HIS A 84 26.38 -25.16 7.53
C HIS A 84 26.47 -25.42 9.03
N ALA A 85 25.82 -26.48 9.50
CA ALA A 85 26.02 -26.94 10.86
C ALA A 85 27.50 -27.29 11.00
N PRO A 86 28.23 -26.77 12.00
CA PRO A 86 29.62 -27.14 12.19
C PRO A 86 29.68 -28.64 12.48
N GLU A 87 30.39 -29.39 11.63
CA GLU A 87 30.82 -30.74 11.97
C GLU A 87 31.68 -30.64 13.24
N ILE A 88 31.15 -31.19 14.33
CA ILE A 88 31.89 -31.33 15.58
C ILE A 88 32.88 -32.50 15.38
N PRO A 89 34.19 -32.28 15.58
CA PRO A 89 35.20 -33.34 15.46
C PRO A 89 35.09 -34.39 16.56
#